data_AF-A0A850SZY8-F1
#
_entry.id   AF-A0A850SZY8-F1
#
_cell.length_a   1.000
_cell.length_b   1.000
_cell.length_c   1.000
_cell.angle_alpha   90.00
_cell.angle_beta   90.00
_cell.angle_gamma   90.00
#
_symmetry.space_group_name_H-M   'P 1'
#
loop_
_entity.id
_entity.type
_entity.pdbx_description
1 polymer ?
#
loop_
_entity_poly.entity_id
_entity_poly.type
_entity_poly.pdbx_seq_one_letter_code
_entity_poly.pdbx_strand_id
1 'polypeptide(L)'
;MYHIKGKPLSPEEKQLVVSATQYFDRNRSEFGSLDSAAQMTADALGIGLATVNRVMASYRKDPDSIKNLPQLRGRPSYSVDVTHQEAVRNYIRNANLEGRHITLESIRSFLNEISSTEESFHISTLARTLDRWGFEFGKGIRSQYLKEKDHIVLARQNYLRKMRRNRIIRSEKTRRPEVYLDESYVNKNHSNDFVWYSNEDGPWIQKPTG
;
A
#
# COMPACT_ATOMS: atom_id res chain seq x y z
N MET A 1 -38.05 8.18 -13.29
CA MET A 1 -36.74 7.82 -12.69
C MET A 1 -36.07 6.82 -13.62
N TYR A 2 -34.82 7.03 -14.05
CA TYR A 2 -34.15 6.08 -14.96
C TYR A 2 -33.23 5.16 -14.15
N HIS A 3 -33.65 3.90 -13.94
CA HIS A 3 -32.86 2.91 -13.21
C HIS A 3 -31.77 2.29 -14.11
N ILE A 4 -30.51 2.41 -13.69
CA ILE A 4 -29.37 1.82 -14.40
C ILE A 4 -29.16 0.37 -13.95
N LYS A 5 -29.17 -0.58 -14.89
CA LYS A 5 -28.91 -2.00 -14.59
C LYS A 5 -27.55 -2.18 -13.89
N GLY A 6 -27.54 -2.94 -12.79
CA GLY A 6 -26.34 -3.24 -12.01
C GLY A 6 -26.01 -2.23 -10.90
N LYS A 7 -26.64 -1.04 -10.89
CA LYS A 7 -26.50 -0.07 -9.81
C LYS A 7 -27.52 -0.37 -8.70
N PRO A 8 -27.13 -0.41 -7.41
CA PRO A 8 -28.07 -0.59 -6.31
C PRO A 8 -28.88 0.70 -6.06
N LEU A 9 -30.11 0.54 -5.56
CA LEU A 9 -30.99 1.67 -5.24
C LEU A 9 -30.45 2.50 -4.07
N SER A 10 -30.47 3.82 -4.20
CA SER A 10 -30.15 4.77 -3.14
C SER A 10 -31.24 4.78 -2.05
N PRO A 11 -30.95 5.31 -0.85
CA PRO A 11 -31.97 5.47 0.20
C PRO A 11 -33.20 6.28 -0.26
N GLU A 12 -32.98 7.36 -1.01
CA GLU A 12 -34.04 8.22 -1.55
C GLU A 12 -34.92 7.46 -2.55
N GLU A 13 -34.29 6.66 -3.42
CA GLU A 13 -34.98 5.83 -4.40
C GLU A 13 -35.82 4.73 -3.73
N LYS A 14 -35.30 4.12 -2.66
CA LYS A 14 -36.07 3.16 -1.84
C LYS A 14 -37.26 3.84 -1.15
N GLN A 15 -37.07 5.06 -0.64
CA GLN A 15 -38.15 5.83 -0.01
C GLN A 15 -39.26 6.13 -1.01
N LEU A 16 -38.89 6.54 -2.23
CA LEU A 16 -39.83 6.78 -3.32
C LEU A 16 -40.65 5.52 -3.66
N VAL A 17 -40.00 4.35 -3.75
CA VAL A 17 -40.68 3.06 -3.99
C VAL A 17 -41.71 2.76 -2.89
N VAL A 18 -41.36 2.99 -1.63
CA VAL A 18 -42.25 2.73 -0.49
C VAL A 18 -43.43 3.70 -0.49
N SER A 19 -43.18 5.00 -0.66
CA SER A 19 -44.23 6.02 -0.72
C SER A 19 -45.19 5.79 -1.88
N ALA A 20 -44.67 5.45 -3.07
CA ALA A 20 -45.48 5.12 -4.24
C ALA A 20 -46.32 3.86 -4.01
N THR A 21 -45.73 2.80 -3.44
CA THR A 21 -46.47 1.56 -3.15
C THR A 21 -47.60 1.82 -2.16
N GLN A 22 -47.35 2.57 -1.08
CA GLN A 22 -48.38 2.94 -0.10
C GLN A 22 -49.45 3.87 -0.69
N TYR A 23 -49.10 4.71 -1.67
CA TYR A 23 -50.06 5.55 -2.37
C TYR A 23 -51.00 4.71 -3.25
N PHE A 24 -50.45 3.79 -4.05
CA PHE A 24 -51.27 2.89 -4.88
C PHE A 24 -52.11 1.92 -4.04
N ASP A 25 -51.60 1.47 -2.90
CA ASP A 25 -52.34 0.59 -1.99
C ASP A 25 -53.54 1.31 -1.36
N ARG A 26 -53.35 2.58 -0.93
CA ARG A 26 -54.44 3.40 -0.35
C ARG A 26 -55.52 3.76 -1.36
N ASN A 27 -55.17 4.02 -2.60
CA ASN A 27 -56.11 4.47 -3.65
C ASN A 27 -56.50 3.31 -4.60
N ARG A 28 -56.34 2.06 -4.17
CA ARG A 28 -56.52 0.89 -5.04
C ARG A 28 -57.91 0.82 -5.67
N SER A 29 -58.95 1.19 -4.93
CA SER A 29 -60.34 1.23 -5.42
C SER A 29 -60.57 2.32 -6.47
N GLU A 30 -59.83 3.42 -6.40
CA GLU A 30 -59.97 4.56 -7.32
C GLU A 30 -59.33 4.29 -8.68
N PHE A 31 -58.25 3.51 -8.69
CA PHE A 31 -57.55 3.15 -9.92
C PHE A 31 -58.26 2.05 -10.73
N GLY A 32 -59.19 1.30 -10.14
CA GLY A 32 -59.95 0.26 -10.83
C GLY A 32 -59.11 -0.86 -11.46
N SER A 33 -57.82 -0.97 -11.10
CA SER A 33 -56.89 -1.94 -11.67
C SER A 33 -56.94 -3.27 -10.91
N LEU A 34 -56.85 -4.38 -11.66
CA LEU A 34 -56.66 -5.73 -11.11
C LEU A 34 -55.23 -5.93 -10.60
N ASP A 35 -54.29 -5.08 -11.01
CA ASP A 35 -52.89 -5.22 -10.65
C ASP A 35 -52.64 -4.94 -9.17
N SER A 36 -51.56 -5.51 -8.65
CA SER A 36 -51.12 -5.21 -7.29
C SER A 36 -50.49 -3.81 -7.20
N ALA A 37 -50.57 -3.17 -6.03
CA ALA A 37 -49.90 -1.88 -5.79
C ALA A 37 -48.39 -1.94 -6.12
N ALA A 38 -47.75 -3.10 -5.94
CA ALA A 38 -46.35 -3.33 -6.30
C ALA A 38 -46.13 -3.34 -7.83
N GLN A 39 -47.05 -3.91 -8.60
CA GLN A 39 -47.01 -3.91 -10.07
C GLN A 39 -47.21 -2.49 -10.61
N MET A 40 -48.21 -1.77 -10.10
CA MET A 40 -48.43 -0.36 -10.46
C MET A 40 -47.21 0.52 -10.15
N THR A 41 -46.55 0.27 -9.02
CA THR A 41 -45.31 0.97 -8.65
C THR A 41 -44.15 0.63 -9.58
N ALA A 42 -44.02 -0.65 -9.96
CA ALA A 42 -43.00 -1.12 -10.89
C ALA A 42 -43.13 -0.43 -12.26
N ASP A 43 -44.36 -0.35 -12.77
CA ASP A 43 -44.67 0.27 -14.06
C ASP A 43 -44.50 1.79 -14.00
N ALA A 44 -44.97 2.44 -12.94
CA ALA A 44 -44.85 3.89 -12.77
C ALA A 44 -43.39 4.37 -12.61
N LEU A 45 -42.56 3.61 -11.90
CA LEU A 45 -41.16 3.96 -11.65
C LEU A 45 -40.19 3.38 -12.69
N GLY A 46 -40.64 2.47 -13.55
CA GLY A 46 -39.79 1.76 -14.51
C GLY A 46 -38.77 0.82 -13.85
N ILE A 47 -39.14 0.20 -12.73
CA ILE A 47 -38.28 -0.70 -11.94
C ILE A 47 -38.88 -2.11 -11.97
N GLY A 48 -38.06 -3.16 -11.99
CA GLY A 48 -38.56 -4.53 -11.99
C GLY A 48 -39.40 -4.87 -10.75
N LEU A 49 -40.54 -5.55 -10.94
CA LEU A 49 -41.46 -6.00 -9.89
C LEU A 49 -40.74 -6.71 -8.72
N ALA A 50 -39.78 -7.58 -9.04
CA ALA A 50 -39.00 -8.30 -8.03
C ALA A 50 -38.21 -7.37 -7.10
N THR A 51 -37.74 -6.23 -7.61
CA THR A 51 -37.03 -5.21 -6.82
C THR A 51 -37.99 -4.47 -5.90
N VAL A 52 -39.17 -4.08 -6.40
CA VAL A 52 -40.23 -3.46 -5.58
C VAL A 52 -40.63 -4.39 -4.44
N ASN A 53 -40.92 -5.66 -4.74
CA ASN A 53 -41.26 -6.66 -3.73
C ASN A 53 -40.14 -6.85 -2.70
N ARG A 54 -38.87 -6.86 -3.12
CA ARG A 54 -37.72 -6.96 -2.19
C ARG A 54 -37.64 -5.75 -1.26
N VAL A 55 -37.77 -4.53 -1.79
CA VAL A 55 -37.74 -3.29 -1.00
C VAL A 55 -38.90 -3.28 0.00
N MET A 56 -40.12 -3.58 -0.45
CA MET A 56 -41.30 -3.63 0.44
C MET A 56 -41.21 -4.73 1.48
N ALA A 57 -40.64 -5.90 1.15
CA ALA A 57 -40.40 -6.97 2.13
C ALA A 57 -39.37 -6.57 3.18
N SER A 58 -38.27 -5.90 2.78
CA SER A 58 -37.28 -5.34 3.71
C SER A 58 -37.90 -4.27 4.62
N TYR A 59 -38.67 -3.35 4.04
CA TYR A 59 -39.35 -2.28 4.79
C TYR A 59 -40.36 -2.80 5.81
N ARG A 60 -41.14 -3.83 5.46
CA ARG A 60 -42.09 -4.47 6.38
C ARG A 60 -41.41 -5.15 7.57
N LYS A 61 -40.17 -5.66 7.38
CA LYS A 61 -39.38 -6.26 8.46
C LYS A 61 -38.74 -5.20 9.34
N ASP A 62 -38.21 -4.14 8.71
CA ASP A 62 -37.51 -3.05 9.38
C ASP A 62 -37.72 -1.74 8.59
N PRO A 63 -38.49 -0.77 9.12
CA PRO A 63 -38.70 0.51 8.47
C PRO A 63 -37.42 1.33 8.24
N ASP A 64 -36.39 1.16 9.08
CA ASP A 64 -35.13 1.88 8.94
C ASP A 64 -34.25 1.30 7.82
N SER A 65 -34.60 0.13 7.26
CA SER A 65 -33.86 -0.51 6.16
C SER A 65 -33.76 0.34 4.88
N ILE A 66 -34.65 1.33 4.72
CA ILE A 66 -34.61 2.29 3.61
C ILE A 66 -33.37 3.19 3.72
N LYS A 67 -32.98 3.58 4.94
CA LYS A 67 -31.86 4.49 5.21
C LYS A 67 -30.49 3.82 4.98
N ASN A 68 -30.46 2.49 4.92
CA ASN A 68 -29.22 1.75 4.71
C ASN A 68 -28.62 2.06 3.34
N LEU A 69 -27.37 2.54 3.37
CA LEU A 69 -26.55 2.73 2.18
C LEU A 69 -26.39 1.39 1.44
N PRO A 70 -26.41 1.41 0.10
CA PRO A 70 -26.18 0.21 -0.66
C PRO A 70 -24.78 -0.35 -0.36
N GLN A 71 -24.72 -1.63 0.01
CA GLN A 71 -23.44 -2.32 0.21
C GLN A 71 -22.70 -2.39 -1.13
N LEU A 72 -21.45 -1.94 -1.14
CA LEU A 72 -20.54 -2.15 -2.25
C LEU A 72 -20.32 -3.66 -2.40
N ARG A 73 -20.76 -4.21 -3.53
CA ARG A 73 -20.48 -5.60 -3.90
C ARG A 73 -19.11 -5.67 -4.55
N GLY A 74 -18.32 -6.67 -4.18
CA GLY A 74 -17.01 -6.92 -4.78
C GLY A 74 -15.93 -7.09 -3.72
N ARG A 75 -14.67 -7.05 -4.16
CA ARG A 75 -13.51 -7.11 -3.27
C ARG A 75 -13.44 -5.78 -2.48
N PRO A 76 -13.24 -5.82 -1.15
CA PRO A 76 -13.00 -4.61 -0.36
C PRO A 76 -11.87 -3.78 -0.95
N SER A 77 -11.92 -2.47 -0.76
CA SER A 77 -10.77 -1.61 -1.00
C SER A 77 -9.58 -2.08 -0.15
N TYR A 78 -8.37 -1.77 -0.60
CA TYR A 78 -7.18 -2.14 0.14
C TYR A 78 -7.15 -1.43 1.49
N SER A 79 -6.71 -2.13 2.53
CA SER A 79 -6.70 -1.60 3.90
C SER A 79 -5.62 -0.58 4.16
N VAL A 80 -4.62 -0.47 3.27
CA VAL A 80 -3.56 0.54 3.33
C VAL A 80 -3.67 1.36 2.05
N ASP A 81 -3.86 2.66 2.21
CA ASP A 81 -4.01 3.58 1.10
C ASP A 81 -2.70 3.74 0.31
N VAL A 82 -2.82 3.82 -1.01
CA VAL A 82 -1.70 3.97 -1.97
C VAL A 82 -1.01 5.32 -1.81
N THR A 83 -1.70 6.33 -1.28
CA THR A 83 -1.15 7.66 -0.99
C THR A 83 0.09 7.60 -0.09
N HIS A 84 0.19 6.60 0.80
CA HIS A 84 1.33 6.42 1.69
C HIS A 84 2.59 5.85 1.02
N GLN A 85 2.49 5.35 -0.22
CA GLN A 85 3.59 4.63 -0.89
C GLN A 85 4.87 5.47 -0.98
N GLU A 86 4.76 6.75 -1.33
CA GLU A 86 5.92 7.64 -1.48
C GLU A 86 6.58 7.95 -0.14
N ALA A 87 5.77 8.19 0.90
CA ALA A 87 6.27 8.40 2.26
C ALA A 87 7.03 7.18 2.78
N VAL A 88 6.49 5.97 2.58
CA VAL A 88 7.14 4.71 2.96
C VAL A 88 8.43 4.49 2.16
N ARG A 89 8.44 4.80 0.86
CA ARG A 89 9.67 4.71 0.04
C ARG A 89 10.78 5.59 0.61
N ASN A 90 10.47 6.85 0.93
CA ASN A 90 11.43 7.79 1.48
C ASN A 90 11.94 7.36 2.87
N TYR A 91 11.05 6.86 3.72
CA TYR A 91 11.42 6.32 5.03
C TYR A 91 12.39 5.15 4.92
N ILE A 92 12.06 4.16 4.08
CA ILE A 92 12.92 2.99 3.87
C ILE A 92 14.28 3.39 3.29
N ARG A 93 14.28 4.28 2.30
CA ARG A 93 15.50 4.77 1.66
C ARG A 93 16.42 5.49 2.64
N ASN A 94 15.87 6.39 3.46
CA ASN A 94 16.66 7.12 4.46
C ASN A 94 17.23 6.17 5.52
N ALA A 95 16.42 5.23 6.02
CA ALA A 95 16.90 4.24 6.97
C ALA A 95 17.99 3.33 6.35
N ASN A 96 17.88 2.98 5.07
CA ASN A 96 18.91 2.22 4.35
C ASN A 96 20.21 3.02 4.14
N LEU A 97 20.12 4.33 3.92
CA LEU A 97 21.27 5.24 3.82
C LEU A 97 21.96 5.42 5.17
N GLU A 98 21.20 5.45 6.26
CA GLU A 98 21.72 5.58 7.63
C GLU A 98 22.18 4.24 8.22
N GLY A 99 21.80 3.13 7.60
CA GLY A 99 22.05 1.78 8.11
C GLY A 99 21.24 1.41 9.34
N ARG A 100 20.04 1.95 9.47
CA ARG A 100 19.08 1.54 10.49
C ARG A 100 18.38 0.25 10.09
N HIS A 101 18.14 -0.61 11.06
CA HIS A 101 17.36 -1.83 10.85
C HIS A 101 15.87 -1.50 10.77
N ILE A 102 15.19 -1.99 9.74
CA ILE A 102 13.78 -1.72 9.47
C ILE A 102 13.00 -3.01 9.57
N THR A 103 11.96 -3.00 10.38
CA THR A 103 10.99 -4.09 10.49
C THR A 103 9.63 -3.68 9.94
N LEU A 104 8.75 -4.64 9.70
CA LEU A 104 7.34 -4.35 9.39
C LEU A 104 6.68 -3.54 10.50
N GLU A 105 7.02 -3.78 11.77
CA GLU A 105 6.49 -3.00 12.89
C GLU A 105 6.99 -1.55 12.83
N SER A 106 8.27 -1.34 12.51
CA SER A 106 8.83 0.00 12.31
C SER A 106 8.09 0.79 11.22
N ILE A 107 7.78 0.12 10.10
CA ILE A 107 7.02 0.72 8.99
C ILE A 107 5.57 1.00 9.42
N ARG A 108 4.96 0.08 10.19
CA ARG A 108 3.60 0.27 10.73
C ARG A 108 3.53 1.46 11.69
N SER A 109 4.48 1.58 12.61
CA SER A 109 4.57 2.72 13.52
C SER A 109 4.70 4.03 12.73
N PHE A 110 5.56 4.05 11.71
CA PHE A 110 5.71 5.21 10.83
C PHE A 110 4.41 5.58 10.09
N LEU A 111 3.64 4.59 9.60
CA LEU A 111 2.35 4.84 8.97
C LEU A 111 1.31 5.39 9.95
N ASN A 112 1.28 4.86 11.17
CA ASN A 112 0.38 5.36 12.22
C ASN A 112 0.72 6.79 12.66
N GLU A 113 1.98 7.20 12.58
CA GLU A 113 2.41 8.57 12.89
C GLU A 113 1.96 9.58 11.81
N ILE A 114 1.92 9.16 10.54
CA ILE A 114 1.56 10.03 9.41
C ILE A 114 0.05 10.05 9.18
N SER A 115 -0.63 8.92 9.38
CA SER A 115 -2.07 8.84 9.25
C SER A 115 -2.75 9.46 10.47
N SER A 116 -3.64 10.43 10.26
CA SER A 116 -4.51 10.96 11.32
C SER A 116 -5.57 9.96 11.80
N THR A 117 -5.65 8.79 11.15
CA THR A 117 -6.58 7.70 11.49
C THR A 117 -5.76 6.49 11.93
N GLU A 118 -6.11 5.89 13.07
CA GLU A 118 -5.58 4.59 13.47
C GLU A 118 -6.05 3.51 12.48
N GLU A 119 -5.36 3.37 11.35
CA GLU A 119 -5.61 2.29 10.41
C GLU A 119 -5.15 0.97 11.04
N SER A 120 -6.08 0.28 11.69
CA SER A 120 -5.84 -1.04 12.25
C SER A 120 -5.86 -2.10 11.14
N PHE A 121 -4.70 -2.33 10.52
CA PHE A 121 -4.48 -3.47 9.63
C PHE A 121 -3.50 -4.48 10.26
N HIS A 122 -3.66 -5.74 9.86
CA HIS A 122 -2.76 -6.82 10.27
C HIS A 122 -1.39 -6.69 9.59
N ILE A 123 -0.32 -7.14 10.25
CA ILE A 123 1.05 -6.99 9.75
C ILE A 123 1.30 -7.75 8.44
N SER A 124 0.61 -8.87 8.23
CA SER A 124 0.66 -9.60 6.97
C SER A 124 -0.01 -8.83 5.82
N THR A 125 -0.97 -7.96 6.13
CA THR A 125 -1.55 -7.06 5.13
C THR A 125 -0.52 -6.01 4.71
N LEU A 126 0.22 -5.45 5.66
CA LEU A 126 1.33 -4.53 5.37
C LEU A 126 2.40 -5.19 4.49
N ALA A 127 2.79 -6.43 4.80
CA ALA A 127 3.76 -7.15 4.00
C ALA A 127 3.30 -7.32 2.54
N ARG A 128 2.03 -7.68 2.33
CA ARG A 128 1.45 -7.81 0.98
C ARG A 128 1.31 -6.46 0.26
N THR A 129 1.05 -5.38 1.01
CA THR A 129 0.95 -4.04 0.39
C THR A 129 2.32 -3.54 -0.03
N LEU A 130 3.36 -3.79 0.77
CA LEU A 130 4.76 -3.50 0.41
C LEU A 130 5.20 -4.28 -0.83
N ASP A 131 4.94 -5.59 -0.87
CA ASP A 131 5.23 -6.44 -2.04
C ASP A 131 4.56 -5.89 -3.31
N ARG A 132 3.26 -5.56 -3.22
CA ARG A 132 2.52 -4.95 -4.33
C ARG A 132 3.08 -3.58 -4.75
N TRP A 133 3.62 -2.80 -3.83
CA TRP A 133 4.27 -1.51 -4.12
C TRP A 133 5.69 -1.65 -4.68
N GLY A 134 6.19 -2.89 -4.83
CA GLY A 134 7.52 -3.17 -5.36
C GLY A 134 8.62 -3.07 -4.32
N PHE A 135 8.32 -3.35 -3.05
CA PHE A 135 9.33 -3.52 -2.01
C PHE A 135 9.61 -5.00 -1.78
N GLU A 136 10.88 -5.31 -1.57
CA GLU A 136 11.36 -6.66 -1.27
C GLU A 136 12.01 -6.69 0.10
N PHE A 137 11.79 -7.79 0.83
CA PHE A 137 12.56 -8.11 2.03
C PHE A 137 13.63 -9.12 1.66
N GLY A 138 14.86 -8.64 1.47
CA GLY A 138 15.93 -9.43 0.89
C GLY A 138 17.30 -9.12 1.49
N LYS A 139 18.32 -9.80 0.97
CA LYS A 139 19.69 -9.65 1.44
C LYS A 139 20.26 -8.30 0.99
N GLY A 140 20.51 -7.40 1.94
CA GLY A 140 21.16 -6.12 1.67
C GLY A 140 22.63 -6.31 1.26
N ILE A 141 23.01 -5.69 0.14
CA ILE A 141 24.39 -5.64 -0.36
C ILE A 141 25.06 -4.39 0.20
N ARG A 142 26.17 -4.60 0.91
CA ARG A 142 26.96 -3.48 1.45
C ARG A 142 27.70 -2.78 0.31
N SER A 143 27.40 -1.51 0.10
CA SER A 143 28.22 -0.66 -0.76
C SER A 143 29.19 0.16 0.09
N GLN A 144 30.50 -0.05 -0.12
CA GLN A 144 31.54 0.81 0.47
C GLN A 144 31.56 2.19 -0.17
N TYR A 145 31.15 2.30 -1.44
CA TYR A 145 31.10 3.54 -2.19
C TYR A 145 30.22 4.60 -1.50
N LEU A 146 29.09 4.19 -0.91
CA LEU A 146 28.18 5.11 -0.21
C LEU A 146 28.81 5.76 1.04
N LYS A 147 29.91 5.20 1.58
CA LYS A 147 30.59 5.68 2.80
C LYS A 147 31.81 6.55 2.50
N GLU A 148 32.22 6.64 1.24
CA GLU A 148 33.45 7.35 0.90
C GLU A 148 33.22 8.85 0.79
N LYS A 149 33.88 9.59 1.66
CA LYS A 149 33.96 11.05 1.58
C LYS A 149 34.91 11.45 0.45
N ASP A 150 34.69 12.60 -0.18
CA ASP A 150 35.50 13.08 -1.31
C ASP A 150 37.01 13.08 -1.03
N HIS A 151 37.41 13.47 0.19
CA HIS A 151 38.82 13.48 0.58
C HIS A 151 39.43 12.06 0.64
N ILE A 152 38.65 11.04 0.98
CA ILE A 152 39.08 9.63 0.99
C ILE A 152 39.29 9.15 -0.45
N VAL A 153 38.38 9.52 -1.36
CA VAL A 153 38.51 9.24 -2.79
C VAL A 153 39.78 9.86 -3.34
N LEU A 154 40.03 11.14 -3.03
CA LEU A 154 41.23 11.85 -3.45
C LEU A 154 42.51 11.23 -2.87
N ALA A 155 42.50 10.88 -1.58
CA ALA A 155 43.62 10.20 -0.92
C ALA A 155 43.93 8.85 -1.59
N ARG A 156 42.90 8.06 -1.92
CA ARG A 156 43.07 6.79 -2.63
C ARG A 156 43.63 6.98 -4.03
N GLN A 157 43.12 7.95 -4.80
CA GLN A 157 43.68 8.26 -6.12
C GLN A 157 45.16 8.64 -6.02
N ASN A 158 45.52 9.47 -5.04
CA ASN A 158 46.92 9.87 -4.80
C ASN A 158 47.79 8.67 -4.40
N TYR A 159 47.30 7.80 -3.53
CA TYR A 159 47.96 6.56 -3.15
C TYR A 159 48.20 5.65 -4.37
N LEU A 160 47.16 5.39 -5.17
CA LEU A 160 47.27 4.56 -6.37
C LEU A 160 48.22 5.15 -7.42
N ARG A 161 48.26 6.47 -7.57
CA ARG A 161 49.25 7.16 -8.41
C ARG A 161 50.67 6.97 -7.88
N LYS A 162 50.87 7.07 -6.56
CA LYS A 162 52.18 6.84 -5.91
C LYS A 162 52.66 5.40 -6.09
N MET A 163 51.75 4.45 -5.89
CA MET A 163 51.93 3.02 -6.17
C MET A 163 52.34 2.78 -7.63
N ARG A 164 51.60 3.32 -8.60
CA ARG A 164 51.95 3.19 -10.02
C ARG A 164 53.33 3.76 -10.34
N ARG A 165 53.72 4.90 -9.75
CA ARG A 165 55.07 5.47 -9.91
C ARG A 165 56.19 4.62 -9.28
N ASN A 166 55.85 3.79 -8.29
CA ASN A 166 56.80 2.86 -7.66
C ASN A 166 57.12 1.64 -8.53
N ARG A 167 56.30 1.36 -9.56
CA ARG A 167 56.52 0.25 -10.50
C ARG A 167 57.55 0.63 -11.55
N ILE A 168 58.45 -0.29 -11.89
CA ILE A 168 59.41 -0.11 -12.98
C ILE A 168 58.71 -0.48 -14.29
N ILE A 169 58.67 0.45 -15.25
CA ILE A 169 58.03 0.22 -16.55
C ILE A 169 58.78 -0.93 -17.26
N ARG A 170 58.04 -1.96 -17.71
CA ARG A 170 58.53 -3.20 -18.37
C ARG A 170 59.19 -4.27 -17.49
N SER A 171 59.01 -4.21 -16.17
CA SER A 171 59.54 -5.21 -15.23
C SER A 171 58.52 -5.46 -14.11
N GLU A 172 58.45 -6.69 -13.60
CA GLU A 172 57.65 -7.04 -12.42
C GLU A 172 58.24 -6.51 -11.10
N LYS A 173 59.37 -5.80 -11.15
CA LYS A 173 60.05 -5.26 -9.97
C LYS A 173 59.56 -3.86 -9.61
N THR A 174 59.48 -3.61 -8.31
CA THR A 174 59.20 -2.28 -7.75
C THR A 174 60.50 -1.57 -7.37
N ARG A 175 60.51 -0.23 -7.41
CA ARG A 175 61.66 0.60 -7.00
C ARG A 175 61.92 0.50 -5.51
N ARG A 176 60.84 0.43 -4.72
CA ARG A 176 60.86 0.16 -3.28
C ARG A 176 60.01 -1.07 -3.00
N PRO A 177 60.42 -1.95 -2.06
CA PRO A 177 59.61 -3.09 -1.66
C PRO A 177 58.24 -2.61 -1.14
N GLU A 178 57.19 -3.30 -1.56
CA GLU A 178 55.82 -3.04 -1.13
C GLU A 178 55.46 -4.05 -0.05
N VAL A 179 55.30 -3.58 1.18
CA VAL A 179 54.90 -4.39 2.33
C VAL A 179 53.50 -3.95 2.73
N TYR A 180 52.56 -4.89 2.77
CA TYR A 180 51.19 -4.66 3.18
C TYR A 180 50.97 -5.29 4.56
N LEU A 181 50.47 -4.49 5.49
CA LEU A 181 50.01 -4.94 6.80
C LEU A 181 48.49 -4.82 6.81
N ASP A 182 47.82 -5.86 7.29
CA ASP A 182 46.38 -5.86 7.47
C ASP A 182 46.04 -6.29 8.89
N GLU A 183 45.07 -5.61 9.49
CA GLU A 183 44.55 -5.90 10.81
C GLU A 183 43.13 -6.42 10.64
N SER A 184 42.91 -7.69 10.98
CA SER A 184 41.58 -8.29 10.96
C SER A 184 40.96 -8.23 12.35
N TYR A 185 39.92 -7.40 12.51
CA TYR A 185 39.11 -7.38 13.72
C TYR A 185 38.01 -8.45 13.65
N VAL A 186 37.88 -9.25 14.70
CA VAL A 186 36.75 -10.17 14.88
C VAL A 186 35.64 -9.42 15.61
N ASN A 187 34.58 -9.04 14.89
CA ASN A 187 33.40 -8.46 15.52
C ASN A 187 32.58 -9.58 16.19
N LYS A 188 32.24 -9.41 17.47
CA LYS A 188 31.39 -10.35 18.22
C LYS A 188 29.91 -10.20 17.86
N ASN A 189 29.52 -9.07 17.29
CA ASN A 189 28.14 -8.77 16.93
C ASN A 189 27.87 -9.18 15.48
N HIS A 190 26.86 -10.02 15.28
CA HIS A 190 26.26 -10.23 13.96
C HIS A 190 25.21 -9.15 13.71
N SER A 191 25.17 -8.57 12.52
CA SER A 191 24.01 -7.80 12.06
C SER A 191 23.18 -8.68 11.13
N ASN A 192 21.86 -8.48 11.14
CA ASN A 192 21.00 -9.19 10.20
C ASN A 192 21.27 -8.65 8.78
N ASP A 193 21.45 -9.57 7.83
CA ASP A 193 21.70 -9.23 6.45
C ASP A 193 20.42 -8.85 5.68
N PHE A 194 19.25 -9.17 6.23
CA PHE A 194 17.97 -8.91 5.60
C PHE A 194 17.43 -7.51 5.90
N VAL A 195 16.93 -6.84 4.87
CA VAL A 195 16.40 -5.49 4.94
C VAL A 195 15.27 -5.31 3.94
N TRP A 196 14.42 -4.32 4.17
CA TRP A 196 13.47 -3.84 3.17
C TRP A 196 14.15 -2.87 2.21
N TYR A 197 13.97 -3.06 0.91
CA TYR A 197 14.40 -2.11 -0.12
C TYR A 197 13.38 -2.06 -1.25
N SER A 198 13.37 -0.97 -2.01
CA SER A 198 12.56 -0.88 -3.22
C SER A 198 13.27 -1.59 -4.37
N ASN A 199 12.52 -2.29 -5.22
CA ASN A 199 13.04 -2.91 -6.45
C ASN A 199 13.72 -1.89 -7.36
N GLU A 200 13.31 -0.61 -7.29
CA GLU A 200 13.89 0.48 -8.07
C GLU A 200 15.28 0.90 -7.56
N ASP A 201 15.44 0.99 -6.23
CA ASP A 201 16.71 1.38 -5.59
C ASP A 201 17.69 0.20 -5.49
N GLY A 202 17.17 -1.03 -5.51
CA GLY A 202 17.94 -2.26 -5.38
C GLY A 202 18.43 -2.52 -3.95
N PRO A 203 19.21 -3.60 -3.74
CA PRO A 203 19.58 -4.07 -2.41
C PRO A 203 20.72 -3.26 -1.76
N TRP A 204 21.09 -2.11 -2.32
CA TRP A 204 22.28 -1.35 -1.89
C TRP A 204 21.99 -0.60 -0.60
N ILE A 205 22.62 -1.02 0.50
CA ILE A 205 22.44 -0.39 1.80
C ILE A 205 23.76 0.00 2.46
N GLN A 206 23.71 1.03 3.29
CA GLN A 206 24.77 1.25 4.27
C GLN A 206 24.54 0.27 5.43
N LYS A 207 25.32 -0.80 5.54
CA LYS A 207 25.22 -1.64 6.74
C LYS A 207 25.81 -0.91 7.95
N PRO A 208 25.17 -0.95 9.13
CA PRO A 208 25.81 -0.51 10.36
C PRO A 208 27.07 -1.34 10.56
N THR A 209 28.16 -0.69 10.97
CA THR A 209 29.32 -1.39 11.52
C THR A 209 28.84 -2.03 12.82
N GLY A 210 28.70 -3.37 12.80
CA GLY A 210 27.94 -4.15 13.79
C GLY A 210 28.32 -3.93 15.24
#